data_AF-A0A2E1UL63-F1
#
_entry.id   AF-A0A2E1UL63-F1
#
_cell.length_a   1.000
_cell.length_b   1.000
_cell.length_c   1.000
_cell.angle_alpha   90.00
_cell.angle_beta   90.00
_cell.angle_gamma   90.00
#
_symmetry.space_group_name_H-M   'P 1'
#
loop_
_entity.id
_entity.type
_entity.pdbx_description
1 polymer ?
#
loop_
_entity_poly.entity_id
_entity_poly.type
_entity_poly.pdbx_seq_one_letter_code
_entity_poly.pdbx_strand_id
1 'polypeptide(L)'
;MKITETLNEGLKRGYSIVITAKELDKKVDEKLNEAQPNVEMKGFRKGKVPMAMLKKQFGPKVLGEAMQETVDGAMNEHFEKSGDRPAMQPDVKMTNEDWKEGDDVSVSLSYEALPEIPDLEFSKLKLKKMIVKASEKEVEEALGNLASTAKDYKTKRKGSKSKDGDQVVIDFKGTVDSQEF
;
A
#
# COMPACT_ATOMS: atom_id res chain seq x y z
N MET A 1 25.50 2.25 -18.95
CA MET A 1 24.16 1.67 -18.92
C MET A 1 23.36 2.20 -20.09
N LYS A 2 22.57 1.34 -20.73
CA LYS A 2 21.72 1.72 -21.86
C LYS A 2 20.28 1.32 -21.56
N ILE A 3 19.36 2.28 -21.58
CA ILE A 3 17.92 2.04 -21.43
C ILE A 3 17.29 2.26 -22.80
N THR A 4 16.57 1.25 -23.30
CA THR A 4 15.86 1.33 -24.58
C THR A 4 14.39 1.01 -24.38
N GLU A 5 13.51 1.89 -24.83
CA GLU A 5 12.06 1.68 -24.82
C GLU A 5 11.69 0.53 -25.78
N THR A 6 10.91 -0.42 -25.28
CA THR A 6 10.47 -1.61 -26.03
C THR A 6 8.96 -1.65 -26.22
N LEU A 7 8.18 -1.03 -25.32
CA LEU A 7 6.72 -0.99 -25.38
C LEU A 7 6.19 0.35 -24.88
N ASN A 8 5.27 0.93 -25.64
CA ASN A 8 4.53 2.14 -25.26
C ASN A 8 3.13 2.09 -25.86
N GLU A 9 2.25 1.35 -25.19
CA GLU A 9 0.87 1.15 -25.62
C GLU A 9 -0.09 1.50 -24.48
N GLY A 10 -0.88 2.56 -24.66
CA GLY A 10 -1.78 3.07 -23.62
C GLY A 10 -0.99 3.48 -22.37
N LEU A 11 -1.28 2.83 -21.25
CA LEU A 11 -0.57 3.03 -19.98
C LEU A 11 0.62 2.08 -19.79
N LYS A 12 0.75 1.03 -20.63
CA LYS A 12 1.83 0.07 -20.50
C LYS A 12 3.13 0.67 -21.03
N ARG A 13 4.18 0.47 -20.26
CA ARG A 13 5.55 0.87 -20.59
C ARG A 13 6.46 -0.34 -20.44
N GLY A 14 7.36 -0.51 -21.38
CA GLY A 14 8.37 -1.56 -21.39
C GLY A 14 9.72 -0.98 -21.79
N TYR A 15 10.77 -1.38 -21.07
CA TYR A 15 12.13 -0.97 -21.32
C TYR A 15 13.07 -2.17 -21.20
N SER A 16 14.14 -2.15 -21.98
CA SER A 16 15.30 -3.03 -21.83
C SER A 16 16.47 -2.21 -21.29
N ILE A 17 17.01 -2.65 -20.16
CA ILE A 17 18.11 -2.03 -19.44
C ILE A 17 19.31 -2.97 -19.58
N VAL A 18 20.39 -2.46 -20.19
CA VAL A 18 21.67 -3.17 -20.28
C VAL A 18 22.66 -2.52 -19.31
N ILE A 19 23.05 -3.30 -18.31
CA ILE A 19 24.07 -2.96 -17.32
C ILE A 19 25.38 -3.57 -17.80
N THR A 20 26.38 -2.72 -17.99
CA THR A 20 27.67 -3.22 -18.49
C THR A 20 28.44 -3.93 -17.38
N ALA A 21 29.23 -4.94 -17.74
CA ALA A 21 30.09 -5.66 -16.78
C ALA A 21 30.97 -4.71 -15.95
N LYS A 22 31.50 -3.65 -16.59
CA LYS A 22 32.32 -2.63 -15.94
C LYS A 22 31.57 -1.82 -14.87
N GLU A 23 30.31 -1.50 -15.12
CA GLU A 23 29.49 -0.76 -14.15
C GLU A 23 29.17 -1.63 -12.94
N LEU A 24 28.83 -2.89 -13.20
CA LEU A 24 28.57 -3.85 -12.14
C LEU A 24 29.83 -4.13 -11.32
N ASP A 25 30.98 -4.32 -11.98
CA ASP A 25 32.28 -4.46 -11.31
C ASP A 25 32.62 -3.27 -10.42
N LYS A 26 32.36 -2.05 -10.92
CA LYS A 26 32.57 -0.83 -10.13
C LYS A 26 31.69 -0.82 -8.89
N LYS A 27 30.41 -1.22 -9.02
CA LYS A 27 29.48 -1.27 -7.88
C LYS A 27 29.87 -2.34 -6.86
N VAL A 28 30.37 -3.49 -7.33
CA VAL A 28 30.95 -4.54 -6.47
C VAL A 28 32.16 -4.00 -5.72
N ASP A 29 33.06 -3.30 -6.40
CA ASP A 29 34.26 -2.72 -5.78
C ASP A 29 33.88 -1.64 -4.74
N GLU A 30 32.86 -0.81 -5.01
CA GLU A 30 32.29 0.15 -4.06
C GLU A 30 31.77 -0.55 -2.79
N LYS A 31 30.94 -1.58 -2.92
CA LYS A 31 30.43 -2.35 -1.76
C LYS A 31 31.55 -3.03 -0.97
N LEU A 32 32.54 -3.59 -1.66
CA LEU A 32 33.67 -4.23 -1.00
C LEU A 32 34.53 -3.21 -0.24
N ASN A 33 34.67 -1.99 -0.75
CA ASN A 33 35.34 -0.89 -0.06
C ASN A 33 34.56 -0.45 1.19
N GLU A 34 33.24 -0.36 1.11
CA GLU A 34 32.38 -0.04 2.26
C GLU A 34 32.41 -1.13 3.34
N ALA A 35 32.46 -2.40 2.92
CA ALA A 35 32.58 -3.53 3.82
C ALA A 35 33.98 -3.68 4.42
N GLN A 36 35.04 -3.28 3.69
CA GLN A 36 36.45 -3.50 4.05
C GLN A 36 36.78 -3.20 5.52
N PRO A 37 36.40 -2.05 6.13
CA PRO A 37 36.71 -1.71 7.52
C PRO A 37 36.20 -2.73 8.55
N ASN A 38 35.10 -3.43 8.22
CA ASN A 38 34.43 -4.38 9.09
C ASN A 38 34.93 -5.82 8.88
N VAL A 39 35.61 -6.11 7.77
CA VAL A 39 36.08 -7.46 7.45
C VAL A 39 37.32 -7.83 8.28
N GLU A 40 37.25 -9.01 8.89
CA GLU A 40 38.38 -9.70 9.52
C GLU A 40 38.73 -10.94 8.70
N MET A 41 40.01 -11.07 8.34
CA MET A 41 40.51 -12.19 7.54
C MET A 41 41.83 -12.68 8.13
N LYS A 42 41.99 -14.02 8.22
CA LYS A 42 43.20 -14.65 8.78
C LYS A 42 44.44 -14.15 8.03
N GLY A 43 45.42 -13.63 8.77
CA GLY A 43 46.67 -13.09 8.24
C GLY A 43 46.68 -11.58 7.98
N PHE A 44 45.53 -10.90 8.08
CA PHE A 44 45.44 -9.44 7.87
C PHE A 44 44.81 -8.75 9.09
N ARG A 45 45.32 -7.57 9.43
CA ARG A 45 44.68 -6.71 10.43
C ARG A 45 43.29 -6.30 9.92
N LYS A 46 42.29 -6.32 10.80
CA LYS A 46 40.92 -5.86 10.52
C LYS A 46 40.93 -4.54 9.74
N GLY A 47 40.20 -4.47 8.64
CA GLY A 47 40.14 -3.29 7.78
C GLY A 47 41.30 -3.09 6.80
N LYS A 48 42.35 -3.92 6.83
CA LYS A 48 43.54 -3.80 5.98
C LYS A 48 43.75 -5.00 5.06
N VAL A 49 42.65 -5.65 4.67
CA VAL A 49 42.66 -6.73 3.69
C VAL A 49 42.77 -6.13 2.27
N PRO A 50 43.71 -6.58 1.42
CA PRO A 50 43.78 -6.13 0.03
C PRO A 50 42.50 -6.42 -0.75
N MET A 51 42.10 -5.49 -1.63
CA MET A 51 40.86 -5.60 -2.41
C MET A 51 40.79 -6.85 -3.28
N ALA A 52 41.91 -7.31 -3.85
CA ALA A 52 41.95 -8.54 -4.63
C ALA A 52 41.55 -9.78 -3.81
N MET A 53 41.93 -9.85 -2.53
CA MET A 53 41.56 -10.95 -1.64
C MET A 53 40.11 -10.85 -1.18
N LEU A 54 39.64 -9.63 -0.89
CA LEU A 54 38.24 -9.35 -0.59
C LEU A 54 37.33 -9.73 -1.75
N LYS A 55 37.65 -9.30 -2.98
CA LYS A 55 36.87 -9.63 -4.18
C LYS A 55 36.84 -11.13 -4.44
N LYS A 56 37.95 -11.84 -4.27
CA LYS A 56 37.97 -13.30 -4.42
C LYS A 56 37.08 -14.04 -3.41
N GLN A 57 36.99 -13.56 -2.17
CA GLN A 57 36.26 -14.27 -1.11
C GLN A 57 34.80 -13.80 -0.93
N PHE A 58 34.53 -12.52 -1.16
CA PHE A 58 33.24 -11.87 -0.93
C PHE A 58 32.59 -11.34 -2.22
N GLY A 59 33.33 -11.17 -3.31
CA GLY A 59 32.82 -10.70 -4.61
C GLY A 59 31.57 -11.45 -5.07
N PRO A 60 31.58 -12.79 -5.16
CA PRO A 60 30.39 -13.56 -5.56
C PRO A 60 29.20 -13.38 -4.61
N LYS A 61 29.45 -13.08 -3.32
CA LYS A 61 28.38 -12.86 -2.34
C LYS A 61 27.74 -11.49 -2.49
N VAL A 62 28.53 -10.46 -2.81
CA VAL A 62 28.03 -9.10 -3.00
C VAL A 62 27.52 -8.83 -4.41
N LEU A 63 27.86 -9.68 -5.39
CA LEU A 63 27.49 -9.51 -6.79
C LEU A 63 25.97 -9.42 -6.99
N GLY A 64 25.20 -10.34 -6.37
CA GLY A 64 23.74 -10.32 -6.48
C GLY A 64 23.14 -9.05 -5.86
N GLU A 65 23.67 -8.60 -4.73
CA GLU A 65 23.23 -7.37 -4.07
C GLU A 65 23.63 -6.11 -4.84
N ALA A 66 24.80 -6.10 -5.45
CA ALA A 66 25.27 -5.01 -6.31
C ALA A 66 24.43 -4.94 -7.59
N MET A 67 24.07 -6.09 -8.17
CA MET A 67 23.19 -6.16 -9.33
C MET A 67 21.82 -5.59 -9.02
N GLN A 68 21.18 -6.05 -7.93
CA GLN A 68 19.87 -5.56 -7.51
C GLN A 68 19.88 -4.04 -7.29
N GLU A 69 20.86 -3.52 -6.55
CA GLU A 69 20.95 -2.09 -6.29
C GLU A 69 21.22 -1.27 -7.56
N THR A 70 22.00 -1.82 -8.51
CA THR A 70 22.24 -1.16 -9.80
C THR A 70 20.96 -1.08 -10.63
N VAL A 71 20.15 -2.14 -10.63
CA VAL A 71 18.84 -2.17 -11.32
C VAL A 71 17.86 -1.20 -10.66
N ASP A 72 17.78 -1.22 -9.32
CA ASP A 72 16.88 -0.33 -8.57
C ASP A 72 17.26 1.14 -8.75
N GLY A 73 18.56 1.45 -8.73
CA GLY A 73 19.07 2.78 -9.01
C GLY A 73 18.74 3.25 -10.43
N ALA A 74 18.93 2.39 -11.44
CA ALA A 74 18.59 2.67 -12.83
C ALA A 74 17.11 2.96 -13.03
N MET A 75 16.27 2.18 -12.37
CA MET A 75 14.82 2.31 -12.41
C MET A 75 14.38 3.64 -11.77
N ASN A 76 14.92 3.98 -10.61
CA ASN A 76 14.63 5.26 -9.96
C ASN A 76 15.07 6.46 -10.81
N GLU A 77 16.29 6.43 -11.35
CA GLU A 77 16.80 7.49 -12.23
C GLU A 77 15.95 7.61 -13.51
N HIS A 78 15.45 6.48 -14.04
CA HIS A 78 14.53 6.49 -15.18
C HIS A 78 13.22 7.19 -14.84
N PHE A 79 12.58 6.86 -13.71
CA PHE A 79 11.34 7.51 -13.27
C PHE A 79 11.51 8.99 -12.96
N GLU A 80 12.64 9.39 -12.35
CA GLU A 80 12.93 10.80 -12.12
C GLU A 80 13.07 11.58 -13.43
N LYS A 81 13.69 10.98 -14.45
CA LYS A 81 13.88 11.62 -15.77
C LYS A 81 12.61 11.66 -16.61
N SER A 82 11.80 10.59 -16.59
CA SER A 82 10.57 10.55 -17.37
C SER A 82 9.41 11.27 -16.67
N GLY A 83 9.47 11.41 -15.34
CA GLY A 83 8.36 11.90 -14.52
C GLY A 83 7.25 10.86 -14.34
N ASP A 84 7.43 9.64 -14.87
CA ASP A 84 6.43 8.59 -14.80
C ASP A 84 6.25 8.12 -13.37
N ARG A 85 4.99 7.90 -13.01
CA ARG A 85 4.61 7.32 -11.72
C ARG A 85 4.01 5.94 -11.99
N PRO A 86 4.72 4.85 -11.67
CA PRO A 86 4.17 3.52 -11.87
C PRO A 86 2.97 3.30 -10.94
N ALA A 87 1.89 2.74 -11.48
CA ALA A 87 0.65 2.45 -10.74
C ALA A 87 0.80 1.26 -9.77
N MET A 88 1.72 0.36 -10.07
CA MET A 88 2.06 -0.82 -9.28
C MET A 88 3.59 -0.97 -9.21
N GLN A 89 4.06 -1.89 -8.37
CA GLN A 89 5.49 -2.25 -8.38
C GLN A 89 5.87 -2.74 -9.79
N PRO A 90 6.91 -2.18 -10.41
CA PRO A 90 7.35 -2.60 -11.74
C PRO A 90 7.79 -4.07 -11.77
N ASP A 91 7.47 -4.76 -12.85
CA ASP A 91 7.94 -6.13 -13.11
C ASP A 91 9.32 -6.06 -13.76
N VAL A 92 10.31 -6.56 -13.02
CA VAL A 92 11.72 -6.57 -13.40
C VAL A 92 12.13 -8.02 -13.60
N LYS A 93 12.56 -8.35 -14.82
CA LYS A 93 13.00 -9.71 -15.18
C LYS A 93 14.35 -9.66 -15.89
N MET A 94 15.24 -10.56 -15.53
CA MET A 94 16.50 -10.72 -16.25
C MET A 94 16.22 -11.45 -17.57
N THR A 95 16.72 -10.92 -18.68
CA THR A 95 16.49 -11.50 -20.01
C THR A 95 17.62 -12.45 -20.45
N ASN A 96 18.78 -12.37 -19.79
CA ASN A 96 19.91 -13.29 -19.99
C ASN A 96 20.21 -14.07 -18.71
N GLU A 97 19.36 -15.05 -18.37
CA GLU A 97 19.52 -15.87 -17.15
C GLU A 97 20.87 -16.61 -17.07
N ASP A 98 21.47 -16.92 -18.22
CA ASP A 98 22.77 -17.63 -18.33
C ASP A 98 24.00 -16.71 -18.19
N TRP A 99 23.84 -15.45 -17.77
CA TRP A 99 24.96 -14.52 -17.65
C TRP A 99 26.03 -15.02 -16.67
N LYS A 100 27.28 -14.68 -16.93
CA LYS A 100 28.41 -14.99 -16.04
C LYS A 100 29.08 -13.71 -15.58
N GLU A 101 29.77 -13.79 -14.45
CA GLU A 101 30.59 -12.69 -13.94
C GLU A 101 31.56 -12.22 -15.05
N GLY A 102 31.45 -10.93 -15.39
CA GLY A 102 32.20 -10.32 -16.49
C GLY A 102 31.40 -10.11 -17.79
N ASP A 103 30.19 -10.67 -17.89
CA ASP A 103 29.25 -10.39 -18.98
C ASP A 103 28.38 -9.18 -18.67
N ASP A 104 27.74 -8.61 -19.69
CA ASP A 104 26.72 -7.58 -19.51
C ASP A 104 25.41 -8.21 -18.99
N VAL A 105 24.72 -7.53 -18.08
CA VAL A 105 23.42 -7.97 -17.57
C VAL A 105 22.31 -7.25 -18.34
N SER A 106 21.38 -8.01 -18.88
CA SER A 106 20.20 -7.48 -19.59
C SER A 106 18.94 -7.72 -18.77
N VAL A 107 18.19 -6.65 -18.54
CA VAL A 107 16.99 -6.65 -17.69
C VAL A 107 15.84 -6.02 -18.45
N SER A 108 14.70 -6.70 -18.50
CA SER A 108 13.44 -6.10 -18.94
C SER A 108 12.71 -5.50 -17.75
N LEU A 109 12.33 -4.23 -17.88
CA LEU A 109 11.48 -3.49 -16.96
C LEU A 109 10.13 -3.29 -17.63
N SER A 110 9.04 -3.68 -16.98
CA SER A 110 7.69 -3.37 -17.44
C SER A 110 6.82 -2.82 -16.33
N TYR A 111 6.04 -1.79 -16.63
CA TYR A 111 5.14 -1.16 -15.67
C TYR A 111 3.96 -0.50 -16.36
N GLU A 112 2.93 -0.17 -15.59
CA GLU A 112 1.82 0.67 -16.04
C GLU A 112 1.97 2.07 -15.44
N ALA A 113 2.05 3.09 -16.29
CA ALA A 113 2.11 4.49 -15.88
C ALA A 113 0.72 4.95 -15.42
N LEU A 114 0.66 5.75 -14.35
CA LEU A 114 -0.57 6.41 -13.95
C LEU A 114 -0.99 7.42 -15.05
N PRO A 115 -2.29 7.48 -15.40
CA PRO A 115 -2.77 8.46 -16.35
C PRO A 115 -2.65 9.87 -15.77
N GLU A 116 -2.31 10.83 -16.62
CA GLU A 116 -2.48 12.23 -16.28
C GLU A 116 -3.97 12.54 -16.16
N ILE A 117 -4.39 12.97 -14.97
CA ILE A 117 -5.76 13.42 -14.74
C ILE A 117 -5.83 14.87 -15.21
N PRO A 118 -6.64 15.18 -16.24
CA PRO A 118 -6.76 16.55 -16.71
C PRO A 118 -7.42 17.43 -15.64
N ASP A 119 -7.09 18.72 -15.66
CA ASP A 119 -7.76 19.68 -14.81
C ASP A 119 -9.25 19.74 -15.17
N LEU A 120 -10.10 19.47 -14.18
CA LEU A 120 -11.54 19.56 -14.32
C LEU A 120 -12.02 20.96 -13.93
N GLU A 121 -12.82 21.59 -14.79
CA GLU A 121 -13.46 22.88 -14.48
C GLU A 121 -14.60 22.71 -13.47
N PHE A 122 -14.28 22.72 -12.18
CA PHE A 122 -15.27 22.59 -11.10
C PHE A 122 -16.32 23.72 -11.09
N SER A 123 -16.04 24.88 -11.70
CA SER A 123 -16.97 26.01 -11.77
C SER A 123 -18.29 25.70 -12.50
N LYS A 124 -18.31 24.68 -13.38
CA LYS A 124 -19.52 24.23 -14.07
C LYS A 124 -20.37 23.28 -13.21
N LEU A 125 -19.84 22.75 -12.12
CA LEU A 125 -20.54 21.81 -11.24
C LEU A 125 -21.49 22.57 -10.31
N LYS A 126 -22.79 22.32 -10.46
CA LYS A 126 -23.82 22.83 -9.55
C LYS A 126 -24.16 21.75 -8.54
N LEU A 127 -23.77 21.96 -7.28
CA LEU A 127 -24.14 21.10 -6.17
C LEU A 127 -25.30 21.74 -5.39
N LYS A 128 -26.36 20.96 -5.15
CA LYS A 128 -27.47 21.40 -4.30
C LYS A 128 -27.22 20.93 -2.86
N LYS A 129 -26.87 21.87 -1.98
CA LYS A 129 -26.78 21.58 -0.54
C LYS A 129 -28.19 21.58 0.05
N MET A 130 -28.67 20.41 0.47
CA MET A 130 -29.93 20.29 1.20
C MET A 130 -29.69 20.76 2.64
N ILE A 131 -30.21 21.94 2.98
CA ILE A 131 -30.20 22.44 4.36
C ILE A 131 -31.59 22.19 4.92
N VAL A 132 -31.70 21.20 5.80
CA VAL A 132 -32.91 20.96 6.58
C VAL A 132 -32.71 21.61 7.94
N LYS A 133 -33.54 22.61 8.26
CA LYS A 133 -33.62 23.15 9.61
C LYS A 133 -34.72 22.39 10.33
N ALA A 134 -34.40 21.88 11.52
CA ALA A 134 -35.43 21.33 12.40
C ALA A 134 -36.47 22.42 12.67
N SER A 135 -37.73 22.08 12.42
CA SER A 135 -38.86 22.94 12.76
C SER A 135 -39.12 22.88 14.27
N GLU A 136 -39.71 23.93 14.84
CA GLU A 136 -40.12 23.94 16.25
C GLU A 136 -41.07 22.76 16.57
N LYS A 137 -41.93 22.38 15.62
CA LYS A 137 -42.83 21.23 15.74
C LYS A 137 -42.10 19.90 15.89
N GLU A 138 -41.05 19.66 15.10
CA GLU A 138 -40.23 18.44 15.21
C GLU A 138 -39.47 18.40 16.55
N VAL A 139 -39.05 19.57 17.05
CA VAL A 139 -38.41 19.69 18.36
C VAL A 139 -39.41 19.39 19.48
N GLU A 140 -40.61 19.95 19.43
CA GLU A 140 -41.68 19.67 20.40
C GLU A 140 -42.11 18.21 20.40
N GLU A 141 -42.24 17.60 19.22
CA GLU A 141 -42.54 16.17 19.08
C GLU A 141 -41.44 15.30 19.70
N ALA A 142 -40.17 15.62 19.43
CA ALA A 142 -39.04 14.91 20.03
C ALA A 142 -39.01 15.06 21.56
N LEU A 143 -39.28 16.27 22.09
CA LEU A 143 -39.37 16.53 23.52
C LEU A 143 -40.56 15.79 24.17
N GLY A 144 -41.71 15.74 23.49
CA GLY A 144 -42.88 15.00 23.93
C GLY A 144 -42.62 13.50 24.00
N ASN A 145 -41.96 12.96 22.98
CA ASN A 145 -41.53 11.56 22.95
C ASN A 145 -40.58 11.26 24.10
N LEU A 146 -39.56 12.12 24.32
CA LEU A 146 -38.61 11.95 25.42
C LEU A 146 -39.32 11.96 26.79
N ALA A 147 -40.21 12.93 27.02
CA ALA A 147 -41.01 13.01 28.24
C ALA A 147 -41.90 11.77 28.43
N SER A 148 -42.43 11.21 27.34
CA SER A 148 -43.26 9.99 27.40
C SER A 148 -42.48 8.74 27.82
N THR A 149 -41.15 8.72 27.61
CA THR A 149 -40.28 7.63 28.05
C THR A 149 -39.85 7.76 29.51
N ALA A 150 -39.77 8.98 30.04
CA ALA A 150 -39.44 9.29 31.42
C ALA A 150 -40.68 9.17 32.35
N LYS A 151 -41.31 8.00 32.38
CA LYS A 151 -42.49 7.72 33.22
C LYS A 151 -42.11 6.91 34.45
N ASP A 152 -42.49 7.41 35.62
CA ASP A 152 -42.46 6.68 36.87
C ASP A 152 -43.81 5.99 37.13
N TYR A 153 -43.78 4.67 37.34
CA TYR A 153 -44.97 3.89 37.68
C TYR A 153 -45.02 3.59 39.17
N LYS A 154 -46.22 3.70 39.75
CA LYS A 154 -46.50 3.29 41.14
C LYS A 154 -47.32 2.02 41.15
N THR A 155 -46.98 1.10 42.04
CA THR A 155 -47.71 -0.16 42.20
C THR A 155 -49.16 0.09 42.61
N LYS A 156 -50.12 -0.40 41.81
CA LYS A 156 -51.55 -0.36 42.16
C LYS A 156 -51.88 -1.43 43.21
N ARG A 157 -52.96 -1.22 43.97
CA ARG A 157 -53.46 -2.20 44.95
C ARG A 157 -53.77 -3.54 44.28
N LYS A 158 -53.42 -4.64 44.96
CA LYS A 158 -53.65 -6.01 44.48
C LYS A 158 -55.13 -6.23 44.13
N GLY A 159 -55.40 -6.74 42.93
CA GLY A 159 -56.77 -6.97 42.41
C GLY A 159 -57.39 -5.79 41.64
N SER A 160 -56.68 -4.67 41.47
CA SER A 160 -57.13 -3.58 40.60
C SER A 160 -57.10 -4.00 39.13
N LYS A 161 -58.13 -3.66 38.36
CA LYS A 161 -58.13 -3.86 36.90
C LYS A 161 -57.12 -2.91 36.23
N SER A 162 -56.41 -3.41 35.21
CA SER A 162 -55.55 -2.60 34.34
C SER A 162 -56.38 -1.60 33.53
N LYS A 163 -55.77 -0.46 33.20
CA LYS A 163 -56.33 0.58 32.34
C LYS A 163 -55.27 1.09 31.36
N ASP A 164 -55.71 1.77 30.31
CA ASP A 164 -54.82 2.42 29.34
C ASP A 164 -53.85 3.38 30.05
N GLY A 165 -52.56 3.23 29.73
CA GLY A 165 -51.46 3.96 30.37
C GLY A 165 -50.80 3.26 31.56
N ASP A 166 -51.32 2.11 32.01
CA ASP A 166 -50.65 1.28 33.03
C ASP A 166 -49.51 0.47 32.42
N GLN A 167 -48.38 0.39 33.14
CA GLN A 167 -47.36 -0.62 32.85
C GLN A 167 -47.80 -1.96 33.48
N VAL A 168 -47.93 -2.99 32.64
CA VAL A 168 -48.25 -4.34 33.07
C VAL A 168 -47.05 -5.24 32.80
N VAL A 169 -46.60 -5.97 33.81
CA VAL A 169 -45.60 -7.02 33.67
C VAL A 169 -46.36 -8.34 33.56
N ILE A 170 -46.23 -9.02 32.42
CA ILE A 170 -46.89 -10.31 32.15
C ILE A 170 -45.88 -11.33 31.64
N ASP A 171 -46.09 -12.57 32.04
CA ASP A 171 -45.49 -13.73 31.38
C ASP A 171 -46.53 -14.30 30.41
N PHE A 172 -46.17 -14.43 29.13
CA PHE A 172 -47.08 -14.99 28.13
C PHE A 172 -46.35 -16.02 27.25
N LYS A 173 -47.15 -16.90 26.65
CA LYS A 173 -46.71 -17.93 25.70
C LYS A 173 -47.48 -17.75 24.39
N GLY A 174 -46.76 -17.45 23.30
CA GLY A 174 -47.36 -17.27 21.98
C GLY A 174 -47.56 -18.60 21.26
N THR A 175 -48.72 -18.80 20.63
CA THR A 175 -49.00 -19.95 19.76
C THR A 175 -49.62 -19.49 18.44
N VAL A 176 -49.19 -20.09 17.33
CA VAL A 176 -49.83 -19.98 16.01
C VAL A 176 -50.14 -21.39 15.53
N ASP A 177 -51.37 -21.63 15.08
CA ASP A 177 -51.86 -22.96 14.67
C ASP A 177 -51.59 -24.06 15.73
N SER A 178 -51.74 -23.69 17.01
CA SER A 178 -51.47 -24.57 18.17
C SER A 178 -50.02 -25.04 18.31
N GLN A 179 -49.07 -24.41 17.61
CA GLN A 179 -47.63 -24.60 17.78
C GLN A 179 -46.97 -23.37 18.40
N GLU A 180 -46.04 -23.61 19.32
CA GLU A 180 -45.27 -22.59 20.02
C GLU A 180 -44.09 -22.14 19.15
N PHE A 181 -43.72 -20.86 19.25
CA PHE A 181 -42.57 -20.27 18.56
C PHE A 181 -41.80 -19.32 19.48
#